data_AF-A0A382MUC6-F1
#
_entry.id   AF-A0A382MUC6-F1
#
_cell.length_a   1.000
_cell.length_b   1.000
_cell.length_c   1.000
_cell.angle_alpha   90.00
_cell.angle_beta   90.00
_cell.angle_gamma   90.00
#
_symmetry.space_group_name_H-M   'P 1'
#
loop_
_entity.id
_entity.type
_entity.pdbx_description
1 polymer ?
#
loop_
_entity_poly.entity_id
_entity_poly.type
_entity_poly.pdbx_seq_one_letter_code
_entity_poly.pdbx_strand_id
1 'polypeptide(L)'
;MFDFFKTKKWAVWAYLGSAVILTSLWLSVQIDVQINHWFGGFYDMIQKALGTPNAITAGEYWGSLASFGKLAALWIVLGLATSFLTAHFLFRWRASMVEWYHSVYEKARTIEGAAQRVQEDTIKFSRIMEGLGTALIESIMVLVEFFPLLVG
;
A
#
# COMPACT_ATOMS: atom_id res chain seq x y z
N MET A 1 -13.23 14.03 -13.47
CA MET A 1 -12.25 13.20 -12.71
C MET A 1 -12.72 12.92 -11.28
N PHE A 2 -13.12 13.94 -10.50
CA PHE A 2 -13.66 13.76 -9.14
C PHE A 2 -15.12 13.31 -9.08
N ASP A 3 -15.82 13.23 -10.22
CA ASP A 3 -17.22 12.75 -10.28
C ASP A 3 -17.38 11.30 -9.82
N PHE A 4 -16.28 10.54 -9.78
CA PHE A 4 -16.21 9.23 -9.15
C PHE A 4 -16.68 9.25 -7.69
N PHE A 5 -16.36 10.31 -6.94
CA PHE A 5 -16.76 10.48 -5.54
C PHE A 5 -18.15 11.11 -5.37
N LYS A 6 -18.70 11.71 -6.43
CA LYS A 6 -19.97 12.46 -6.37
C LYS A 6 -21.17 11.69 -6.90
N THR A 7 -20.94 10.68 -7.74
CA THR A 7 -22.01 9.93 -8.41
C THR A 7 -22.45 8.72 -7.59
N LYS A 8 -23.77 8.57 -7.37
CA LYS A 8 -24.35 7.44 -6.59
C LYS A 8 -23.95 6.07 -7.13
N LYS A 9 -23.77 5.94 -8.45
CA LYS A 9 -23.34 4.70 -9.12
C LYS A 9 -21.96 4.22 -8.65
N TRP A 10 -21.05 5.15 -8.40
CA TRP A 10 -19.65 4.85 -8.05
C TRP A 10 -19.34 5.06 -6.58
N ALA A 11 -20.25 5.69 -5.81
CA ALA A 11 -20.05 6.03 -4.40
C ALA A 11 -19.58 4.85 -3.53
N VAL A 12 -20.17 3.66 -3.69
CA VAL A 12 -19.73 2.48 -2.92
C VAL A 12 -18.27 2.17 -3.20
N TRP A 13 -17.87 2.09 -4.46
CA TRP A 13 -16.48 1.84 -4.84
C TRP A 13 -15.55 2.98 -4.41
N ALA A 14 -16.00 4.23 -4.55
CA ALA A 14 -15.22 5.41 -4.22
C ALA A 14 -14.91 5.48 -2.72
N TYR A 15 -15.91 5.33 -1.86
CA TYR A 15 -15.74 5.45 -0.41
C TYR A 15 -15.27 4.15 0.25
N LEU A 16 -15.93 3.03 -0.04
CA LEU A 16 -15.57 1.74 0.56
C LEU A 16 -14.24 1.24 -0.01
N GLY A 17 -14.01 1.37 -1.32
CA GLY A 17 -12.73 1.00 -1.93
C GLY A 17 -11.57 1.81 -1.39
N SER A 18 -11.74 3.13 -1.26
CA SER A 18 -10.70 3.99 -0.64
C SER A 18 -10.47 3.63 0.83
N ALA A 19 -11.53 3.39 1.60
CA ALA A 19 -11.41 2.98 3.00
C ALA A 19 -10.64 1.66 3.13
N VAL A 20 -10.98 0.65 2.32
CA VAL A 20 -10.29 -0.65 2.32
C VAL A 20 -8.82 -0.51 1.95
N ILE A 21 -8.48 0.28 0.93
CA ILE A 21 -7.09 0.52 0.54
C ILE A 21 -6.32 1.23 1.67
N LEU A 22 -6.89 2.29 2.24
CA LEU A 22 -6.26 3.02 3.35
C LEU A 22 -6.08 2.15 4.59
N THR A 23 -7.07 1.33 4.95
CA THR A 23 -6.96 0.38 6.05
C THR A 23 -5.91 -0.70 5.76
N SER A 24 -5.83 -1.18 4.51
CA SER A 24 -4.82 -2.18 4.14
C SER A 24 -3.41 -1.61 4.21
N LEU A 25 -3.21 -0.37 3.74
CA LEU A 25 -1.95 0.35 3.89
C LEU A 25 -1.59 0.55 5.36
N TRP A 26 -2.56 0.92 6.21
CA TRP A 26 -2.36 1.03 7.64
C TRP A 26 -1.92 -0.30 8.28
N LEU A 27 -2.56 -1.41 7.91
CA LEU A 27 -2.18 -2.75 8.38
C LEU A 27 -0.78 -3.16 7.93
N SER A 28 -0.38 -2.83 6.70
CA SER A 28 0.99 -3.09 6.22
C SER A 28 2.02 -2.43 7.11
N VAL A 29 1.79 -1.16 7.50
CA VAL A 29 2.68 -0.42 8.42
C VAL A 29 2.84 -1.15 9.75
N GLN A 30 1.74 -1.63 10.31
CA GLN A 30 1.76 -2.32 11.60
C GLN A 30 2.55 -3.63 11.53
N ILE A 31 2.54 -4.30 10.38
CA ILE A 31 3.36 -5.50 10.16
C ILE A 31 4.84 -5.10 10.01
N ASP A 32 5.15 -4.03 9.28
CA ASP A 32 6.53 -3.54 9.14
C ASP A 32 7.16 -3.17 10.50
N VAL A 33 6.40 -2.51 11.38
CA VAL A 33 6.84 -2.20 12.75
C VAL A 33 7.10 -3.48 13.56
N GLN A 34 6.23 -4.49 13.44
CA GLN A 34 6.42 -5.78 14.13
C GLN A 34 7.64 -6.54 13.62
N ILE A 35 7.88 -6.52 12.30
CA ILE A 35 9.07 -7.10 11.68
C ILE A 35 10.33 -6.41 12.21
N ASN A 36 10.31 -5.08 12.33
CA ASN A 36 11.44 -4.33 12.89
C ASN A 36 11.72 -4.65 14.35
N HIS A 37 10.69 -4.69 15.21
CA HIS A 37 10.86 -5.12 16.59
C HIS A 37 11.39 -6.56 16.66
N TRP A 38 10.92 -7.44 15.78
CA TRP A 38 11.42 -8.80 15.69
C TRP A 38 12.92 -8.83 15.35
N PHE A 39 13.37 -8.02 14.38
CA PHE A 39 14.79 -7.92 14.03
C PHE A 39 15.63 -7.48 15.22
N GLY A 40 15.20 -6.47 15.98
CA GLY A 40 15.90 -6.04 17.19
C GLY A 40 16.10 -7.18 18.19
N GLY A 41 15.02 -7.88 18.55
CA GLY A 41 15.09 -9.03 19.47
C GLY A 41 15.90 -10.20 18.92
N PHE A 42 15.87 -10.43 17.60
CA PHE A 42 16.68 -11.45 16.94
C PHE A 42 18.17 -11.10 17.02
N TYR A 43 18.56 -9.84 16.77
CA TYR A 43 19.95 -9.42 16.90
C TYR A 43 20.45 -9.50 18.34
N ASP A 44 19.65 -9.13 19.34
CA ASP A 44 19.98 -9.30 20.77
C ASP A 44 20.20 -10.77 21.12
N MET A 45 19.38 -11.66 20.57
CA MET A 45 19.54 -13.10 20.71
C MET A 45 20.89 -13.55 20.10
N ILE A 46 21.22 -13.13 18.87
CA ILE A 46 22.52 -13.45 18.27
C ILE A 46 23.69 -12.93 19.12
N GLN A 47 23.61 -11.72 19.66
CA GLN A 47 24.66 -11.16 20.52
C GLN A 47 24.85 -11.99 21.79
N LYS A 48 23.78 -12.43 22.45
CA LYS A 48 23.86 -13.32 23.63
C LYS A 48 24.48 -14.67 23.30
N ALA A 49 24.15 -15.23 22.15
CA ALA A 49 24.71 -16.51 21.69
C ALA A 49 26.22 -16.41 21.44
N LEU A 50 26.70 -15.27 20.96
CA LEU A 50 28.13 -15.01 20.72
C LEU A 50 28.89 -14.65 22.00
N GLY A 51 28.25 -13.95 22.95
CA GLY A 51 28.88 -13.50 24.19
C GLY A 51 29.01 -14.58 25.26
N THR A 52 28.08 -15.53 25.30
CA THR A 52 28.05 -16.59 26.31
C THR A 52 27.77 -17.96 25.67
N PRO A 53 28.70 -18.93 25.76
CA PRO A 53 28.50 -20.28 25.21
C PRO A 53 27.25 -20.94 25.81
N ASN A 54 26.45 -21.62 24.98
CA ASN A 54 25.18 -22.29 25.35
C ASN A 54 24.08 -21.38 25.94
N ALA A 55 24.16 -20.05 25.78
CA ALA A 55 23.12 -19.16 26.31
C ALA A 55 21.79 -19.22 25.55
N ILE A 56 21.79 -19.70 24.31
CA ILE A 56 20.60 -19.88 23.47
C ILE A 56 20.56 -21.28 22.92
N THR A 57 19.37 -21.89 23.00
CA THR A 57 19.10 -23.21 22.46
C THR A 57 18.80 -23.13 20.96
N ALA A 58 19.10 -24.21 20.23
CA ALA A 58 18.70 -24.31 18.82
C ALA A 58 17.18 -24.17 18.64
N GLY A 59 16.38 -24.61 19.63
CA GLY A 59 14.92 -24.48 19.60
C GLY A 59 14.44 -23.02 19.65
N GLU A 60 15.06 -22.17 20.46
CA GLU A 60 14.75 -20.73 20.51
C GLU A 60 15.12 -20.03 19.19
N TYR A 61 16.27 -20.38 18.60
CA TYR A 61 16.68 -19.86 17.30
C TYR A 61 15.70 -20.22 16.18
N TRP A 62 15.35 -21.51 16.05
CA TRP A 62 14.38 -21.97 15.06
C TRP A 62 12.96 -21.45 15.33
N GLY A 63 12.59 -21.31 16.60
CA GLY A 63 11.32 -20.71 17.00
C GLY A 63 11.22 -19.23 16.60
N SER A 64 12.32 -18.48 16.78
CA SER A 64 12.41 -17.10 16.33
C SER A 64 12.27 -17.01 14.81
N LEU A 65 13.00 -17.81 14.04
CA LEU A 65 12.88 -17.86 12.57
C LEU A 65 11.47 -18.25 12.10
N ALA A 66 10.83 -19.20 12.78
CA ALA A 66 9.45 -19.58 12.47
C ALA A 66 8.46 -18.43 12.73
N SER A 67 8.69 -17.63 13.77
CA SER A 67 7.86 -16.46 14.07
C SER A 67 8.02 -15.37 13.00
N PHE A 68 9.24 -15.13 12.50
CA PHE A 68 9.48 -14.27 11.35
C PHE A 68 8.77 -14.77 10.09
N GLY A 69 8.87 -16.07 9.80
CA GLY A 69 8.21 -16.66 8.64
C GLY A 69 6.69 -16.42 8.63
N LYS A 70 6.03 -16.45 9.79
CA LYS A 70 4.60 -16.12 9.92
C LYS A 70 4.32 -14.64 9.61
N LEU A 71 5.13 -13.73 10.14
CA LEU A 71 5.00 -12.29 9.88
C LEU A 71 5.21 -11.97 8.40
N ALA A 72 6.27 -12.50 7.80
CA ALA A 72 6.58 -12.32 6.39
C ALA A 72 5.49 -12.89 5.48
N ALA A 73 4.95 -14.07 5.80
CA ALA A 73 3.84 -14.65 5.04
C ALA A 73 2.58 -13.76 5.09
N LEU A 74 2.23 -13.23 6.27
CA LEU A 74 1.10 -12.31 6.42
C LEU A 74 1.32 -11.02 5.62
N TRP A 75 2.53 -10.48 5.68
CA TRP A 75 2.92 -9.28 4.93
C TRP A 75 2.76 -9.48 3.42
N ILE A 76 3.25 -10.60 2.87
CA ILE A 76 3.13 -10.92 1.43
C ILE A 76 1.67 -11.03 1.03
N VAL A 77 0.85 -11.75 1.80
CA VAL A 77 -0.57 -11.94 1.49
C VAL A 77 -1.30 -10.60 1.49
N LEU A 78 -1.05 -9.76 2.49
CA LEU A 78 -1.64 -8.43 2.58
C LEU A 78 -1.19 -7.53 1.43
N GLY A 79 0.11 -7.54 1.09
CA GLY A 79 0.68 -6.77 -0.01
C GLY A 79 0.08 -7.15 -1.37
N LEU A 80 -0.05 -8.45 -1.64
CA LEU A 80 -0.68 -8.95 -2.88
C LEU A 80 -2.16 -8.57 -2.96
N ALA A 81 -2.91 -8.75 -1.86
CA ALA A 81 -4.32 -8.36 -1.79
C ALA A 81 -4.49 -6.86 -2.01
N THR A 82 -3.65 -6.04 -1.37
CA THR A 82 -3.68 -4.57 -1.51
C THR A 82 -3.35 -4.16 -2.94
N SER A 83 -2.31 -4.74 -3.54
CA SER A 83 -1.95 -4.46 -4.94
C SER A 83 -3.10 -4.78 -5.90
N PHE A 84 -3.74 -5.93 -5.73
CA PHE A 84 -4.91 -6.31 -6.53
C PHE A 84 -6.08 -5.33 -6.35
N LEU A 85 -6.41 -4.99 -5.10
CA LEU A 85 -7.52 -4.08 -4.78
C LEU A 85 -7.27 -2.67 -5.33
N THR A 86 -6.04 -2.15 -5.21
CA THR A 86 -5.65 -0.86 -5.77
C THR A 86 -5.75 -0.87 -7.29
N ALA A 87 -5.24 -1.90 -7.98
CA ALA A 87 -5.38 -2.02 -9.42
C ALA A 87 -6.86 -2.08 -9.86
N HIS A 88 -7.70 -2.83 -9.13
CA HIS A 88 -9.14 -2.89 -9.40
C HIS A 88 -9.83 -1.55 -9.18
N PHE A 89 -9.49 -0.85 -8.09
CA PHE A 89 -10.03 0.47 -7.78
C PHE A 89 -9.67 1.49 -8.87
N LEU A 90 -8.41 1.53 -9.31
CA LEU A 90 -7.96 2.43 -10.37
C LEU A 90 -8.67 2.12 -11.70
N PHE A 91 -8.91 0.85 -12.00
CA PHE A 91 -9.68 0.47 -13.19
C PHE A 91 -11.12 1.02 -13.14
N ARG A 92 -11.81 0.87 -11.99
CA ARG A 92 -13.16 1.42 -11.80
C ARG A 92 -13.17 2.95 -11.84
N TRP A 93 -12.16 3.58 -11.25
CA TRP A 93 -12.02 5.02 -11.30
C TRP A 93 -11.84 5.51 -12.74
N ARG A 94 -10.97 4.86 -13.53
CA ARG A 94 -10.82 5.13 -14.97
C ARG A 94 -12.11 4.97 -15.75
N ALA A 95 -12.88 3.91 -15.51
CA ALA A 95 -14.17 3.71 -16.16
C ALA A 95 -15.14 4.89 -15.88
N SER A 96 -15.20 5.37 -14.65
CA SER A 96 -16.05 6.52 -14.30
C SER A 96 -15.63 7.82 -14.99
N MET A 97 -14.32 8.03 -15.17
CA MET A 97 -13.80 9.21 -15.85
C MET A 97 -14.13 9.18 -17.35
N VAL A 98 -14.08 8.00 -17.98
CA VAL A 98 -14.48 7.79 -19.37
C VAL A 98 -15.99 7.98 -19.55
N GLU A 99 -16.82 7.44 -18.66
CA GLU A 99 -18.29 7.63 -18.71
C GLU A 99 -18.67 9.10 -18.65
N TRP A 100 -18.06 9.87 -17.74
CA TRP A 100 -18.29 11.31 -17.68
C TRP A 100 -17.83 12.00 -18.97
N TYR A 101 -16.68 11.62 -19.51
CA TYR A 101 -16.19 12.23 -20.75
C TYR A 101 -17.12 11.97 -21.94
N HIS A 102 -17.67 10.76 -22.05
CA HIS A 102 -18.68 10.44 -23.07
C HIS A 102 -19.90 11.38 -22.99
N SER A 103 -20.33 11.77 -21.79
CA SER A 103 -21.47 12.68 -21.61
C SER A 103 -21.20 14.11 -22.13
N VAL A 104 -19.92 14.52 -22.24
CA VAL A 104 -19.49 15.85 -22.70
C VAL A 104 -18.82 15.79 -24.08
N TYR A 105 -18.77 14.61 -24.70
CA TYR A 105 -17.96 14.35 -25.90
C TYR A 105 -18.35 15.24 -27.08
N GLU A 106 -19.64 15.54 -27.27
CA GLU A 106 -20.08 16.41 -28.36
C GLU A 106 -19.44 17.81 -28.33
N LYS A 107 -19.10 18.32 -27.14
CA LYS A 107 -18.41 19.60 -26.95
C LYS A 107 -16.89 19.46 -27.04
N ALA A 108 -16.36 18.30 -26.67
CA ALA A 108 -14.91 18.06 -26.56
C ALA A 108 -14.28 17.48 -27.84
N ARG A 109 -15.08 16.92 -28.75
CA ARG A 109 -14.62 16.25 -29.98
C ARG A 109 -13.89 17.16 -30.98
N THR A 110 -14.03 18.47 -30.84
CA THR A 110 -13.37 19.46 -31.70
C THR A 110 -11.87 19.58 -31.40
N ILE A 111 -11.42 19.03 -30.28
CA ILE A 111 -10.02 19.02 -29.87
C ILE A 111 -9.32 17.84 -30.56
N GLU A 112 -8.20 18.10 -31.22
CA GLU A 112 -7.39 17.07 -31.86
C GLU A 112 -6.94 16.02 -30.84
N GLY A 113 -7.15 14.74 -31.16
CA GLY A 113 -6.80 13.63 -30.27
C GLY A 113 -7.63 13.60 -28.98
N ALA A 114 -8.79 14.25 -28.93
CA ALA A 114 -9.73 14.26 -27.80
C ALA A 114 -9.91 12.89 -27.14
N ALA A 115 -10.23 11.85 -27.94
CA ALA A 115 -10.43 10.50 -27.43
C ALA A 115 -9.15 9.83 -26.89
N GLN A 116 -7.98 10.16 -27.46
CA GLN A 116 -6.68 9.63 -27.02
C GLN A 116 -6.27 10.27 -25.69
N ARG A 117 -6.37 11.59 -25.58
CA ARG A 117 -6.05 12.33 -24.35
C ARG A 117 -6.87 11.83 -23.17
N VAL A 118 -8.14 11.50 -23.37
CA VAL A 118 -8.99 10.99 -22.29
C VAL A 118 -8.50 9.67 -21.75
N GLN A 119 -8.07 8.76 -22.62
CA GLN A 119 -7.55 7.46 -22.19
C GLN A 119 -6.17 7.61 -21.55
N GLU A 120 -5.25 8.32 -22.21
CA GLU A 120 -3.89 8.50 -21.71
C GLU A 120 -3.85 9.32 -20.42
N ASP A 121 -4.58 10.43 -20.34
CA ASP A 121 -4.55 11.33 -19.19
C ASP A 121 -5.24 10.69 -17.98
N THR A 122 -6.32 9.92 -18.18
CA THR A 122 -6.93 9.18 -17.06
C THR A 122 -6.01 8.08 -16.51
N ILE A 123 -5.24 7.41 -17.36
CA ILE A 123 -4.21 6.45 -16.93
C ILE A 123 -3.09 7.16 -16.18
N LYS A 124 -2.52 8.21 -16.77
CA LYS A 124 -1.40 8.95 -16.20
C LYS A 124 -1.79 9.54 -14.86
N PHE A 125 -2.97 10.19 -14.79
CA PHE A 125 -3.49 10.75 -13.55
C PHE A 125 -3.70 9.68 -12.47
N SER A 126 -4.35 8.57 -12.80
CA SER A 126 -4.61 7.52 -11.81
C SER A 126 -3.30 6.92 -11.25
N ARG A 127 -2.30 6.70 -12.10
CA ARG A 127 -0.98 6.20 -11.69
C ARG A 127 -0.18 7.21 -10.87
N ILE A 128 -0.22 8.48 -11.24
CA ILE A 128 0.46 9.55 -10.48
C ILE A 128 -0.16 9.65 -9.08
N MET A 129 -1.50 9.62 -8.97
CA MET A 129 -2.19 9.67 -7.69
C MET A 129 -1.89 8.46 -6.80
N GLU A 130 -1.84 7.26 -7.38
CA GLU A 130 -1.42 6.03 -6.68
C GLU A 130 0.01 6.14 -6.17
N GLY A 131 0.95 6.54 -7.04
CA GLY A 131 2.36 6.66 -6.69
C GLY A 131 2.61 7.71 -5.60
N LEU A 132 2.02 8.91 -5.74
CA LEU A 132 2.13 9.97 -4.73
C LEU A 132 1.51 9.54 -3.40
N GLY A 133 0.33 8.91 -3.43
CA GLY A 133 -0.34 8.44 -2.21
C GLY A 133 0.47 7.37 -1.49
N THR A 134 0.99 6.39 -2.23
CA THR A 134 1.82 5.31 -1.67
C THR A 134 3.12 5.86 -1.10
N ALA A 135 3.85 6.68 -1.86
CA ALA A 135 5.12 7.24 -1.44
C ALA A 135 4.98 8.18 -0.23
N LEU A 136 3.90 8.96 -0.16
CA LEU A 136 3.63 9.82 1.01
C LEU A 136 3.45 8.98 2.28
N ILE A 137 2.64 7.92 2.20
CA ILE A 137 2.38 7.06 3.35
C ILE A 137 3.67 6.33 3.72
N GLU A 138 4.37 5.72 2.78
CA GLU A 138 5.66 5.04 3.00
C GLU A 138 6.69 5.98 3.67
N SER A 139 6.81 7.23 3.21
CA SER A 139 7.71 8.22 3.82
C SER A 139 7.34 8.54 5.26
N ILE A 140 6.04 8.64 5.57
CA ILE A 140 5.56 8.83 6.96
C ILE A 140 5.86 7.59 7.79
N MET A 141 5.71 6.38 7.23
CA MET A 141 6.02 5.13 7.94
C MET A 141 7.50 5.04 8.31
N VAL A 142 8.39 5.28 7.35
CA VAL A 142 9.85 5.32 7.57
C VAL A 142 10.17 6.34 8.66
N LEU A 143 9.56 7.53 8.62
CA LEU A 143 9.74 8.51 9.66
C LEU A 143 9.30 7.96 11.03
N VAL A 144 8.11 7.37 11.14
CA VAL A 144 7.60 6.82 12.41
C VAL A 144 8.43 5.64 12.92
N GLU A 145 9.00 4.83 12.03
CA GLU A 145 9.85 3.68 12.36
C GLU A 145 11.22 4.12 12.89
N PHE A 146 11.89 5.02 12.19
CA PHE A 146 13.25 5.43 12.54
C PHE A 146 13.28 6.55 13.59
N PHE A 147 12.18 7.29 13.78
CA PHE A 147 12.15 8.37 14.76
C PHE A 147 12.40 7.89 16.20
N PRO A 148 11.75 6.83 16.71
CA PRO A 148 12.06 6.28 18.03
C PRO A 148 13.51 5.77 18.16
N LEU A 149 14.06 5.19 17.08
CA LEU A 149 15.44 4.67 17.06
C LEU A 149 16.50 5.77 17.03
N LEU A 150 16.18 6.96 16.51
CA LEU A 150 17.10 8.10 16.44
C LEU A 150 17.11 8.97 17.70
N VAL A 151 16.01 8.94 18.47
CA VAL A 151 15.84 9.74 19.69
C VAL A 151 16.24 8.95 20.95
N GLY A 152 16.26 7.62 20.89
CA GLY A 152 16.81 6.74 21.92
C GLY A 152 18.29 6.44 21.70
#